data_AF-A0A0T2KUC2-F1
#
_entry.id   AF-A0A0T2KUC2-F1
#
_cell.length_a   1.000
_cell.length_b   1.000
_cell.length_c   1.000
_cell.angle_alpha   90.00
_cell.angle_beta   90.00
_cell.angle_gamma   90.00
#
_symmetry.space_group_name_H-M   'P 1'
#
loop_
_entity.id
_entity.type
_entity.pdbx_description
1 polymer ?
#
loop_
_entity_poly.entity_id
_entity_poly.type
_entity_poly.pdbx_seq_one_letter_code
_entity_poly.pdbx_strand_id
1 'polypeptide(L)'
;MIRWVSSFSLLSSSDETVWFLSRRDYSTGAEGAFAWNECEQLSIQAATTDDEAVAVSRFWKRHLPILLSVRHGYEYLAVRDDGAVVHGTEPEFEEAVVVFSHFEDLLRYINARPARRDHVVDRLLFDASRIPDTTLGH
;
A
#
# COMPACT_ATOMS: atom_id res chain seq x y z
N MET A 1 -0.22 -17.15 -0.12
CA MET A 1 -0.16 -16.27 1.07
C MET A 1 1.28 -15.83 1.28
N ILE A 2 1.54 -14.53 1.31
CA ILE A 2 2.88 -13.96 1.52
C ILE A 2 3.25 -14.17 3.00
N ARG A 3 4.29 -14.95 3.31
CA ARG A 3 4.66 -15.24 4.72
C ARG A 3 5.11 -14.01 5.51
N TRP A 4 5.68 -13.03 4.82
CA TRP A 4 6.24 -11.80 5.39
C TRP A 4 5.23 -11.01 6.23
N VAL A 5 3.94 -10.98 5.86
CA VAL A 5 2.90 -10.26 6.61
C VAL A 5 2.65 -10.83 8.01
N SER A 6 3.18 -12.02 8.31
CA SER A 6 3.11 -12.61 9.66
C SER A 6 4.29 -12.21 10.56
N SER A 7 5.25 -11.44 10.07
CA SER A 7 6.47 -11.05 10.80
C SER A 7 6.27 -9.82 11.69
N PHE A 8 5.12 -9.16 11.61
CA PHE A 8 4.77 -7.99 12.40
C PHE A 8 3.26 -8.00 12.70
N SER A 9 2.86 -7.31 13.77
CA SER A 9 1.45 -7.10 14.13
C SER A 9 0.93 -5.71 13.76
N LEU A 10 1.83 -4.72 13.69
CA LEU A 10 1.57 -3.37 13.26
C LEU A 10 2.89 -2.79 12.72
N LEU A 11 2.83 -2.18 11.54
CA LEU A 11 3.98 -1.48 10.96
C LEU A 11 3.47 -0.25 10.21
N SER A 12 3.68 0.93 10.80
CA SER A 12 3.17 2.20 10.31
C SER A 12 4.24 3.30 10.32
N SER A 13 3.99 4.37 9.56
CA SER A 13 4.73 5.61 9.70
C SER A 13 4.42 6.30 11.04
N SER A 14 5.33 7.17 11.49
CA SER A 14 5.20 7.88 12.77
C SER A 14 4.04 8.87 12.82
N ASP A 15 3.65 9.40 11.66
CA ASP A 15 2.49 10.28 11.49
C ASP A 15 1.19 9.51 11.28
N GLU A 16 1.22 8.17 11.33
CA GLU A 16 0.05 7.30 11.12
C GLU A 16 -0.69 7.66 9.83
N THR A 17 0.04 7.71 8.71
CA THR A 17 -0.52 7.96 7.38
C THR A 17 -0.13 6.89 6.34
N VAL A 18 0.74 5.96 6.72
CA VAL A 18 1.19 4.82 5.90
C VAL A 18 1.24 3.57 6.78
N TRP A 19 0.69 2.46 6.30
CA TRP A 19 0.66 1.18 7.02
C TRP A 19 0.94 0.01 6.09
N PHE A 20 1.82 -0.90 6.50
CA PHE A 20 1.87 -2.23 5.90
C PHE A 20 0.77 -3.11 6.51
N LEU A 21 0.13 -3.91 5.66
CA LEU A 21 -0.93 -4.83 6.05
C LEU A 21 -0.33 -6.13 6.61
N SER A 22 -0.65 -6.42 7.86
CA SER A 22 -0.25 -7.61 8.60
C SER A 22 -1.21 -8.78 8.35
N ARG A 23 -0.84 -9.99 8.80
CA ARG A 23 -1.72 -11.16 8.77
C ARG A 23 -3.07 -10.90 9.43
N ARG A 24 -3.09 -10.10 10.50
CA ARG A 24 -4.32 -9.82 11.25
C ARG A 24 -5.33 -9.09 10.37
N ASP A 25 -4.87 -8.10 9.60
CA ASP A 25 -5.72 -7.25 8.78
C ASP A 25 -6.52 -8.05 7.73
N TYR A 26 -5.90 -9.09 7.15
CA TYR A 26 -6.60 -10.01 6.23
C TYR A 26 -7.56 -11.00 6.93
N SER A 27 -7.36 -11.27 8.22
CA SER A 27 -8.05 -12.35 8.94
C SER A 27 -9.29 -11.86 9.70
N THR A 28 -9.24 -10.65 10.24
CA THR A 28 -10.29 -10.12 11.13
C THR A 28 -11.31 -9.24 10.41
N GLY A 29 -11.08 -8.90 9.14
CA GLY A 29 -11.80 -7.79 8.51
C GLY A 29 -11.43 -6.45 9.15
N ALA A 30 -12.28 -5.44 9.01
CA ALA A 30 -12.05 -4.05 9.43
C ALA A 30 -12.10 -3.82 10.96
N GLU A 31 -11.36 -4.60 11.76
CA GLU A 31 -11.14 -4.30 13.19
C GLU A 31 -10.14 -3.14 13.39
N GLY A 32 -9.43 -2.72 12.33
CA GLY A 32 -8.57 -1.52 12.30
C GLY A 32 -9.29 -0.29 11.73
N ALA A 33 -8.56 0.82 11.56
CA ALA A 33 -9.11 2.05 10.99
C ALA A 33 -9.61 1.90 9.54
N PHE A 34 -9.06 0.94 8.79
CA PHE A 34 -9.41 0.65 7.40
C PHE A 34 -9.46 -0.85 7.15
N ALA A 35 -10.28 -1.28 6.18
CA ALA A 35 -10.29 -2.66 5.72
C ALA A 35 -9.02 -2.96 4.90
N TRP A 36 -8.57 -4.22 4.89
CA TRP A 36 -7.43 -4.63 4.05
C TRP A 36 -7.66 -4.39 2.55
N ASN A 37 -8.93 -4.35 2.12
CA ASN A 37 -9.37 -4.10 0.75
C ASN A 37 -10.07 -2.74 0.59
N GLU A 38 -9.69 -1.73 1.39
CA GLU A 38 -10.31 -0.39 1.36
C GLU A 38 -10.41 0.20 -0.06
N CYS A 39 -9.32 0.17 -0.83
CA CYS A 39 -9.30 0.69 -2.21
C CYS A 39 -10.25 -0.06 -3.16
N GLU A 40 -10.39 -1.39 -3.00
CA GLU A 40 -11.39 -2.16 -3.76
C GLU A 40 -12.81 -1.71 -3.40
N GLN A 41 -13.10 -1.53 -2.11
CA GLN A 41 -14.41 -1.09 -1.65
C GLN A 41 -14.75 0.31 -2.16
N LEU A 42 -13.80 1.24 -2.11
CA LEU A 42 -13.96 2.60 -2.66
C LEU A 42 -14.23 2.55 -4.17
N SER A 43 -13.50 1.73 -4.92
CA SER A 43 -13.69 1.57 -6.37
C SER A 43 -15.05 0.98 -6.71
N ILE A 44 -15.51 -0.03 -5.96
CA ILE A 44 -16.85 -0.62 -6.12
C ILE A 44 -17.94 0.41 -5.79
N GLN A 45 -17.77 1.23 -4.74
CA GLN A 45 -18.72 2.28 -4.39
C GLN A 45 -18.79 3.40 -5.44
N ALA A 46 -17.68 3.69 -6.12
CA ALA A 46 -17.60 4.68 -7.18
C ALA A 46 -18.14 4.18 -8.53
N ALA A 47 -18.18 2.86 -8.75
CA ALA A 47 -18.69 2.27 -9.97
C ALA A 47 -20.14 2.69 -10.24
N THR A 48 -20.39 3.17 -11.46
CA THR A 48 -21.71 3.65 -11.91
C THR A 48 -22.50 2.56 -12.63
N THR A 49 -21.84 1.49 -13.03
CA THR A 49 -22.43 0.34 -13.73
C THR A 49 -21.97 -0.99 -13.13
N ASP A 50 -22.78 -2.03 -13.32
CA ASP A 50 -22.42 -3.40 -12.90
C ASP A 50 -21.15 -3.90 -13.62
N ASP A 51 -20.95 -3.51 -14.88
CA ASP A 51 -19.77 -3.90 -15.66
C ASP A 51 -18.49 -3.28 -15.08
N GLU A 52 -18.53 -2.01 -14.63
CA GLU A 52 -17.43 -1.36 -13.92
C GLU A 52 -17.13 -2.09 -12.59
N ALA A 53 -18.16 -2.38 -11.78
CA ALA A 53 -17.98 -3.10 -10.53
C ALA A 53 -17.36 -4.51 -10.74
N VAL A 54 -17.74 -5.19 -11.82
CA VAL A 54 -17.15 -6.47 -12.23
C VAL A 54 -15.70 -6.31 -12.68
N ALA A 55 -15.37 -5.24 -13.41
CA ALA A 55 -14.00 -4.94 -13.83
C ALA A 55 -13.07 -4.69 -12.63
N VAL A 56 -13.52 -3.87 -11.67
CA VAL A 56 -12.85 -3.61 -10.39
C VAL A 56 -12.59 -4.93 -9.65
N SER A 57 -13.63 -5.73 -9.44
CA SER A 57 -13.50 -7.04 -8.77
C SER A 57 -12.55 -8.00 -9.49
N ARG A 58 -12.47 -7.95 -10.83
CA ARG A 58 -11.51 -8.76 -11.61
C ARG A 58 -10.08 -8.29 -11.42
N PHE A 59 -9.86 -6.98 -11.34
CA PHE A 59 -8.55 -6.41 -11.03
C PHE A 59 -8.09 -6.89 -9.65
N TRP A 60 -8.88 -6.64 -8.60
CA TRP A 60 -8.48 -6.94 -7.22
C TRP A 60 -8.34 -8.43 -6.91
N LYS A 61 -9.05 -9.33 -7.61
CA LYS A 61 -8.81 -10.78 -7.53
C LYS A 61 -7.38 -11.20 -7.85
N ARG A 62 -6.63 -10.40 -8.60
CA ARG A 62 -5.25 -10.65 -9.01
C ARG A 62 -4.24 -9.86 -8.18
N HIS A 63 -4.69 -8.96 -7.31
CA HIS A 63 -3.83 -8.03 -6.57
C HIS A 63 -4.10 -8.14 -5.08
N LEU A 64 -3.06 -8.47 -4.32
CA LEU A 64 -3.12 -8.50 -2.86
C LEU A 64 -2.50 -7.21 -2.32
N PRO A 65 -3.28 -6.25 -1.79
CA PRO A 65 -2.75 -5.09 -1.10
C PRO A 65 -1.77 -5.52 0.00
N ILE A 66 -0.64 -4.83 0.12
CA ILE A 66 0.37 -5.05 1.17
C ILE A 66 0.69 -3.78 1.95
N LEU A 67 0.34 -2.61 1.40
CA LEU A 67 0.53 -1.30 2.03
C LEU A 67 -0.62 -0.39 1.62
N LEU A 68 -1.10 0.41 2.58
CA LEU A 68 -2.07 1.49 2.38
C LEU A 68 -1.44 2.81 2.85
N SER A 69 -1.68 3.89 2.11
CA SER A 69 -1.41 5.25 2.57
C SER A 69 -2.58 6.18 2.31
N VAL A 70 -2.75 7.13 3.22
CA VAL A 70 -3.69 8.26 3.11
C VAL A 70 -2.98 9.61 3.16
N ARG A 71 -1.63 9.61 3.09
CA ARG A 71 -0.81 10.82 3.35
C ARG A 71 -1.11 11.94 2.35
N HIS A 72 -1.37 11.60 1.10
CA HIS A 72 -1.62 12.54 0.01
C HIS A 72 -2.81 12.10 -0.86
N GLY A 73 -3.86 11.61 -0.22
CA GLY A 73 -4.93 10.84 -0.87
C GLY A 73 -4.69 9.33 -0.69
N TYR A 74 -5.68 8.52 -1.06
CA TYR A 74 -5.55 7.07 -0.98
C TYR A 74 -4.58 6.55 -2.04
N GLU A 75 -3.61 5.76 -1.60
CA GLU A 75 -2.70 5.02 -2.47
C GLU A 75 -2.27 3.70 -1.82
N TYR A 76 -1.85 2.73 -2.63
CA TYR A 76 -1.51 1.40 -2.15
C TYR A 76 -0.30 0.81 -2.86
N LEU A 77 0.36 -0.16 -2.20
CA LEU A 77 1.15 -1.17 -2.90
C LEU A 77 0.43 -2.50 -2.83
N ALA A 78 0.42 -3.25 -3.93
CA ALA A 78 -0.10 -4.60 -3.98
C ALA A 78 0.87 -5.56 -4.66
N VAL A 79 0.83 -6.83 -4.26
CA VAL A 79 1.50 -7.91 -4.97
C VAL A 79 0.50 -8.55 -5.92
N ARG A 80 0.82 -8.53 -7.21
CA ARG A 80 0.05 -9.18 -8.26
C ARG A 80 0.31 -10.68 -8.27
N ASP A 81 -0.60 -11.46 -8.85
CA ASP A 81 -0.52 -12.93 -8.92
C ASP A 81 0.72 -13.50 -9.63
N ASP A 82 1.38 -12.70 -10.47
CA ASP A 82 2.69 -13.00 -11.08
C ASP A 82 3.90 -12.62 -10.20
N GLY A 83 3.66 -12.08 -9.01
CA GLY A 83 4.68 -11.68 -8.04
C GLY A 83 5.19 -10.24 -8.20
N ALA A 84 4.73 -9.51 -9.22
CA ALA A 84 5.07 -8.10 -9.39
C ALA A 84 4.48 -7.24 -8.26
N VAL A 85 5.19 -6.17 -7.89
CA VAL A 85 4.67 -5.14 -7.00
C VAL A 85 4.14 -4.01 -7.87
N VAL A 86 2.88 -3.65 -7.65
CA VAL A 86 2.23 -2.52 -8.31
C VAL A 86 1.88 -1.44 -7.31
N HIS A 87 1.78 -0.22 -7.80
CA HIS A 87 1.33 0.97 -7.09
C HIS A 87 0.12 1.55 -7.79
N GLY A 88 -0.92 1.90 -7.04
CA GLY A 88 -2.09 2.60 -7.55
C GLY A 88 -2.51 3.72 -6.60
N THR A 89 -3.23 4.70 -7.15
CA THR A 89 -3.68 5.91 -6.44
C THR A 89 -5.12 6.21 -6.81
N GLU A 90 -5.84 6.91 -5.94
CA GLU A 90 -7.12 7.51 -6.32
C GLU A 90 -6.96 8.53 -7.48
N PRO A 91 -8.02 8.80 -8.26
CA PRO A 91 -9.33 8.15 -8.21
C PRO A 91 -9.37 6.76 -8.89
N GLU A 92 -8.48 6.49 -9.85
CA GLU A 92 -8.47 5.26 -10.64
C GLU A 92 -7.43 4.27 -10.10
N PHE A 93 -7.78 3.55 -9.04
CA PHE A 93 -6.87 2.61 -8.37
C PHE A 93 -6.39 1.47 -9.28
N GLU A 94 -7.20 1.09 -10.27
CA GLU A 94 -6.95 0.03 -11.24
C GLU A 94 -5.95 0.43 -12.34
N GLU A 95 -5.63 1.72 -12.50
CA GLU A 95 -4.56 2.20 -13.38
C GLU A 95 -3.15 2.04 -12.74
N ALA A 96 -2.94 0.90 -12.09
CA ALA A 96 -1.75 0.64 -11.30
C ALA A 96 -0.49 0.44 -12.17
N VAL A 97 0.63 1.02 -11.72
CA VAL A 97 1.93 0.92 -12.36
C VAL A 97 2.82 -0.10 -11.65
N VAL A 98 3.60 -0.88 -12.42
CA VAL A 98 4.57 -1.82 -11.84
C VAL A 98 5.77 -1.04 -11.29
N VAL A 99 6.05 -1.18 -9.99
CA VAL A 99 7.22 -0.60 -9.33
C VAL A 99 8.37 -1.60 -9.21
N PHE A 100 8.05 -2.89 -9.04
CA PHE A 100 9.03 -3.97 -9.06
C PHE A 100 8.48 -5.20 -9.79
N SER A 101 9.35 -5.89 -10.52
CA SER A 101 8.98 -7.14 -11.20
C SER A 101 8.76 -8.30 -10.23
N HIS A 102 9.38 -8.26 -9.05
CA HIS A 102 9.22 -9.28 -8.01
C HIS A 102 9.13 -8.67 -6.62
N PHE A 103 8.30 -9.25 -5.76
CA PHE A 103 8.15 -8.83 -4.36
C PHE A 103 9.47 -8.83 -3.58
N GLU A 104 10.39 -9.73 -3.89
CA GLU A 104 11.71 -9.79 -3.26
C GLU A 104 12.60 -8.59 -3.60
N ASP A 105 12.37 -7.96 -4.76
CA ASP A 105 13.08 -6.75 -5.16
C ASP A 105 12.70 -5.58 -4.24
N LEU A 106 11.41 -5.47 -3.85
CA LEU A 106 10.94 -4.52 -2.84
C LEU A 106 11.63 -4.75 -1.48
N LEU A 107 11.69 -6.00 -1.02
CA LEU A 107 12.34 -6.31 0.27
C LEU A 107 13.83 -6.00 0.25
N ARG A 108 14.53 -6.35 -0.85
CA ARG A 108 15.93 -6.01 -1.05
C ARG A 108 16.14 -4.50 -1.11
N TYR A 109 15.25 -3.76 -1.76
CA TYR A 109 15.27 -2.30 -1.83
C TYR A 109 15.14 -1.66 -0.45
N ILE A 110 14.15 -2.06 0.34
CA ILE A 110 13.91 -1.55 1.70
C ILE A 110 15.13 -1.79 2.60
N ASN A 111 15.74 -2.97 2.50
CA ASN A 111 16.88 -3.34 3.31
C ASN A 111 18.18 -2.64 2.87
N ALA A 112 18.43 -2.56 1.55
CA ALA A 112 19.68 -2.01 1.02
C ALA A 112 19.73 -0.48 1.01
N ARG A 113 18.56 0.18 0.98
CA ARG A 113 18.44 1.66 0.86
C ARG A 113 19.39 2.23 -0.20
N PRO A 114 19.24 1.83 -1.48
CA PRO A 114 20.18 2.21 -2.53
C PRO A 114 20.27 3.73 -2.74
N ALA A 115 21.37 4.19 -3.35
CA ALA A 115 21.59 5.63 -3.61
C ALA A 115 20.67 6.19 -4.71
N ARG A 116 20.34 5.36 -5.72
CA ARG A 116 19.27 5.66 -6.68
C ARG A 116 18.00 5.02 -6.17
N ARG A 117 16.99 5.85 -6.03
CA ARG A 117 15.79 5.48 -5.31
C ARG A 117 14.57 5.53 -6.22
N ASP A 118 13.69 4.54 -6.05
CA ASP A 118 12.39 4.54 -6.69
C ASP A 118 11.51 5.58 -6.00
N HIS A 119 11.02 6.56 -6.77
CA HIS A 119 10.30 7.71 -6.26
C HIS A 119 9.02 7.35 -5.50
N VAL A 120 8.27 6.33 -5.93
CA VAL A 120 7.02 5.91 -5.28
C VAL A 120 7.33 5.29 -3.93
N VAL A 121 8.22 4.30 -3.93
CA VAL A 121 8.54 3.50 -2.74
C VAL A 121 9.24 4.37 -1.71
N ASP A 122 10.09 5.30 -2.16
CA ASP A 122 10.71 6.28 -1.27
C ASP A 122 9.71 7.20 -0.61
N ARG A 123 8.81 7.79 -1.40
CA ARG A 123 7.79 8.70 -0.88
C ARG A 123 6.94 8.01 0.18
N LEU A 124 6.51 6.78 -0.10
CA LEU A 124 5.69 5.99 0.81
C LEU A 124 6.44 5.60 2.09
N LEU A 125 7.68 5.11 1.97
CA LEU A 125 8.35 4.44 3.09
C LEU A 125 9.33 5.32 3.86
N PHE A 126 9.90 6.33 3.22
CA PHE A 126 11.04 7.08 3.76
C PHE A 126 10.83 8.60 3.77
N ASP A 127 9.93 9.13 2.95
CA ASP A 127 9.62 10.55 2.90
C ASP A 127 8.61 10.92 3.98
N ALA A 128 8.98 10.65 5.23
CA ALA A 128 8.38 11.33 6.37
C ALA A 128 8.86 12.78 6.29
N SER A 129 8.05 13.65 5.69
CA SER A 129 8.21 15.10 5.74
C SER A 129 8.78 15.50 7.09
N ARG A 130 9.98 16.11 7.07
CA ARG A 130 10.71 16.69 8.20
C ARG A 130 9.77 17.01 9.36
N ILE A 131 9.83 16.23 10.44
CA ILE A 131 9.42 16.74 11.75
C ILE A 131 10.26 18.01 11.92
N PRO A 132 9.68 19.21 12.07
CA PRO A 132 10.48 20.37 12.43
C PRO A 132 11.19 19.98 13.72
N ASP A 133 12.51 20.06 13.72
CA ASP A 133 13.30 19.89 14.92
C ASP A 133 12.75 20.91 15.92
N THR A 134 11.94 20.47 16.88
CA THR A 134 11.57 21.30 18.02
C THR A 134 12.80 21.36 18.90
N THR A 135 13.85 22.02 18.42
CA THR A 135 14.94 22.48 19.26
C THR A 135 14.32 23.41 20.29
N LEU A 136 14.24 22.87 21.51
CA LEU A 136 14.11 23.60 22.75
C LEU A 136 14.96 24.87 22.69
N GLY A 137 14.29 26.02 22.63
CA GLY A 137 14.89 27.30 22.96
C GLY A 137 15.03 27.40 24.48
N HIS A 138 16.24 27.72 24.90
CA HIS A 138 16.69 28.01 26.27
C HIS A 138 15.80 28.98 27.05
#